data_AF-A0A7S1X9K9-F1
#
_entry.id   AF-A0A7S1X9K9-F1
#
_cell.length_a   1.000
_cell.length_b   1.000
_cell.length_c   1.000
_cell.angle_alpha   90.00
_cell.angle_beta   90.00
_cell.angle_gamma   90.00
#
_symmetry.space_group_name_H-M   'P 1'
#
loop_
_entity.id
_entity.type
_entity.pdbx_description
1 polymer ?
#
loop_
_entity_poly.entity_id
_entity_poly.type
_entity_poly.pdbx_seq_one_letter_code
_entity_poly.pdbx_strand_id
1 'polypeptide(L)'
;LWAMQVALEHVNSKNCTFVKGCDALLAVRDLSPTGHVQIAPNIFETHGLPDVGIMQAMTCIRDTAPAAVLGITLSSATTIVAPLLAYQSIPLVGHSATSVELSDSQFHSMFVRTVPSDGMTAGVMAQLVEHFGWREVGILYIADTYGSHFQNVMSKWFSEVGILTHAHGFRRGADEATQMRQALGAIASTGVIPVIIVIHTSQGQAMVDSLMELDMPGNFVFLLPEGSFMRELTPAQSKALEGSLTLQLEYSGGSTTPGHSLSEVLVTDGWTEERLGEG
;
A
#
# COMPACT_ATOMS: atom_id res chain seq x y z
N LEU A 1 2.86 12.29 -8.56
CA LEU A 1 2.88 13.14 -9.78
C LEU A 1 4.24 13.79 -10.03
N TRP A 2 4.79 14.58 -9.10
CA TRP A 2 6.10 15.24 -9.29
C TRP A 2 7.24 14.27 -9.62
N ALA A 3 7.38 13.17 -8.86
CA ALA A 3 8.39 12.15 -9.13
C ALA A 3 8.28 11.54 -10.55
N MET A 4 7.05 11.35 -11.05
CA MET A 4 6.81 10.89 -12.42
C MET A 4 7.27 11.94 -13.45
N GLN A 5 6.98 13.22 -13.22
CA GLN A 5 7.42 14.30 -14.11
C GLN A 5 8.95 14.38 -14.18
N VAL A 6 9.63 14.34 -13.03
CA VAL A 6 11.10 14.33 -12.96
C VAL A 6 11.67 13.11 -13.69
N ALA A 7 11.10 11.92 -13.49
CA ALA A 7 11.53 10.72 -14.20
C ALA A 7 11.35 10.85 -15.72
N LEU A 8 10.23 11.43 -16.17
CA LEU A 8 9.95 11.64 -17.59
C LEU A 8 10.88 12.69 -18.22
N GLU A 9 11.15 13.80 -17.54
CA GLU A 9 12.14 14.79 -17.95
C GLU A 9 13.54 14.16 -18.07
N HIS A 10 13.90 13.31 -17.12
CA HIS A 10 15.16 12.57 -17.16
C HIS A 10 15.23 11.62 -18.37
N VAL A 11 14.17 10.83 -18.62
CA VAL A 11 14.13 9.93 -19.78
C VAL A 11 14.19 10.71 -21.09
N ASN A 12 13.39 11.76 -21.23
CA ASN A 12 13.31 12.58 -22.44
C ASN A 12 14.63 13.32 -22.73
N SER A 13 15.34 13.80 -21.70
CA SER A 13 16.62 14.51 -21.86
C SER A 13 17.80 13.59 -22.22
N LYS A 14 17.65 12.27 -22.03
CA LYS A 14 18.74 11.30 -22.14
C LYS A 14 18.76 10.56 -23.48
N ASN A 15 18.00 11.05 -24.45
CA ASN A 15 18.03 10.68 -25.87
C ASN A 15 18.36 9.20 -26.14
N CYS A 16 17.43 8.29 -25.81
CA CYS A 16 17.58 6.85 -26.07
C CYS A 16 18.63 6.07 -25.27
N THR A 17 19.45 6.70 -24.42
CA THR A 17 20.52 5.97 -23.68
C THR A 17 20.01 4.87 -22.73
N PHE A 18 18.76 4.96 -22.25
CA PHE A 18 18.14 3.94 -21.39
C PHE A 18 17.38 2.86 -22.14
N VAL A 19 17.00 3.10 -23.40
CA VAL A 19 16.11 2.22 -24.16
C VAL A 19 16.92 1.53 -25.25
N LYS A 20 17.29 0.28 -25.00
CA LYS A 20 18.02 -0.53 -25.98
C LYS A 20 17.21 -0.67 -27.27
N GLY A 21 17.80 -0.29 -28.41
CA GLY A 21 17.14 -0.36 -29.72
C GLY A 21 16.26 0.84 -30.09
N CYS A 22 16.25 1.90 -29.27
CA CYS A 22 15.52 3.14 -29.50
C CYS A 22 15.93 3.86 -30.80
N ASP A 23 17.20 3.79 -31.18
CA ASP A 23 17.70 4.37 -32.44
C ASP A 23 17.03 3.73 -33.68
N ALA A 24 16.78 2.41 -33.63
CA ALA A 24 16.08 1.71 -34.71
C ALA A 24 14.60 2.09 -34.78
N LEU A 25 13.96 2.35 -33.64
CA LEU A 25 12.57 2.83 -33.57
C LEU A 25 12.42 4.26 -34.10
N LEU A 26 13.39 5.13 -33.80
CA LEU A 26 13.43 6.51 -34.31
C LEU A 26 13.64 6.54 -35.82
N ALA A 27 14.47 5.65 -36.37
CA ALA A 27 14.74 5.52 -37.80
C ALA A 27 13.52 5.05 -38.62
N VAL A 28 12.70 4.14 -38.07
CA VAL A 28 11.49 3.63 -38.73
C VAL A 28 10.36 4.67 -38.81
N ARG A 29 10.33 5.67 -37.92
CA ARG A 29 9.29 6.71 -37.87
C ARG A 29 9.65 8.01 -38.60
N ASP A 30 10.79 8.08 -39.26
CA ASP A 30 11.28 9.26 -39.99
C ASP A 30 11.28 10.56 -39.15
N LEU A 31 11.57 10.43 -37.84
CA LEU A 31 11.70 11.55 -36.89
C LEU A 31 13.10 12.20 -36.97
N SER A 32 13.74 12.08 -38.13
CA SER A 32 15.16 12.24 -38.37
C SER A 32 15.77 13.64 -38.22
N PRO A 33 15.05 14.78 -38.14
CA PRO A 33 15.73 16.06 -37.89
C PRO A 33 15.88 16.41 -36.40
N THR A 34 15.08 15.84 -35.50
CA THR A 34 15.10 16.20 -34.05
C THR A 34 15.25 15.02 -33.09
N GLY A 35 15.14 13.77 -33.55
CA GLY A 35 15.84 12.61 -33.00
C GLY A 35 15.72 12.30 -31.50
N HIS A 36 14.61 12.62 -30.83
CA HIS A 36 14.40 12.32 -29.40
C HIS A 36 13.09 11.56 -29.17
N VAL A 37 13.11 10.54 -28.29
CA VAL A 37 11.87 9.96 -27.75
C VAL A 37 11.29 10.92 -26.72
N GLN A 38 10.06 11.38 -26.98
CA GLN A 38 9.31 12.23 -26.07
C GLN A 38 8.12 11.47 -25.50
N ILE A 39 8.21 11.12 -24.22
CA ILE A 39 7.08 10.59 -23.45
C ILE A 39 6.30 11.78 -22.89
N ALA A 40 5.04 11.91 -23.29
CA ALA A 40 4.10 12.91 -22.77
C ALA A 40 3.03 12.20 -21.93
N PRO A 41 2.94 12.48 -20.62
CA PRO A 41 1.96 11.83 -19.75
C PRO A 41 0.57 12.47 -19.93
N ASN A 42 -0.47 11.64 -19.96
CA ASN A 42 -1.85 12.07 -19.74
C ASN A 42 -2.24 11.73 -18.29
N ILE A 43 -2.64 12.74 -17.53
CA ILE A 43 -2.93 12.60 -16.10
C ILE A 43 -4.45 12.59 -15.92
N PHE A 44 -4.93 11.58 -15.20
CA PHE A 44 -6.33 11.44 -14.84
C PHE A 44 -6.46 11.27 -13.32
N GLU A 45 -7.42 11.98 -12.73
CA GLU A 45 -7.72 11.89 -11.30
C GLU A 45 -8.85 10.88 -11.08
N THR A 46 -8.62 9.91 -10.19
CA THR A 46 -9.60 8.87 -9.86
C THR A 46 -10.37 9.19 -8.59
N HIS A 47 -9.97 10.20 -7.82
CA HIS A 47 -10.50 10.55 -6.50
C HIS A 47 -10.44 9.38 -5.49
N GLY A 48 -9.66 8.34 -5.81
CA GLY A 48 -9.66 7.09 -5.06
C GLY A 48 -11.00 6.35 -5.08
N LEU A 49 -11.80 6.55 -6.12
CA LEU A 49 -13.10 5.89 -6.28
C LEU A 49 -13.03 4.89 -7.46
N PRO A 50 -13.40 3.62 -7.27
CA PRO A 50 -13.24 2.62 -8.33
C PRO A 50 -14.07 2.89 -9.59
N ASP A 51 -15.28 3.41 -9.45
CA ASP A 51 -16.17 3.79 -10.56
C ASP A 51 -15.58 4.95 -11.39
N VAL A 52 -15.04 5.97 -10.73
CA VAL A 52 -14.30 7.04 -11.40
C VAL A 52 -13.04 6.49 -12.06
N GLY A 53 -12.35 5.54 -11.42
CA GLY A 53 -11.22 4.80 -12.00
C GLY A 53 -11.54 4.18 -13.37
N ILE A 54 -12.67 3.47 -13.50
CA ILE A 54 -13.11 2.92 -14.79
C ILE A 54 -13.36 4.02 -15.82
N MET A 55 -14.10 5.06 -15.44
CA MET A 55 -14.45 6.15 -16.36
C MET A 55 -13.20 6.84 -16.92
N GLN A 56 -12.20 7.06 -16.05
CA GLN A 56 -10.93 7.65 -16.47
C GLN A 56 -10.11 6.70 -17.32
N ALA A 57 -10.06 5.40 -17.00
CA ALA A 57 -9.38 4.41 -17.82
C ALA A 57 -9.99 4.35 -19.23
N MET A 58 -11.32 4.30 -19.34
CA MET A 58 -12.02 4.31 -20.64
C MET A 58 -11.74 5.58 -21.45
N THR A 59 -11.73 6.74 -20.79
CA THR A 59 -11.40 8.03 -21.40
C THR A 59 -9.94 8.02 -21.88
N CYS A 60 -9.01 7.56 -21.06
CA CYS A 60 -7.60 7.41 -21.40
C CYS A 60 -7.39 6.52 -22.63
N ILE A 61 -8.01 5.33 -22.66
CA ILE A 61 -7.92 4.39 -23.78
C ILE A 61 -8.45 5.04 -25.07
N ARG A 62 -9.64 5.65 -25.01
CA ARG A 62 -10.30 6.26 -26.17
C ARG A 62 -9.54 7.46 -26.72
N ASP A 63 -9.09 8.35 -25.85
CA ASP A 63 -8.60 9.67 -26.25
C ASP A 63 -7.09 9.68 -26.50
N THR A 64 -6.33 8.71 -25.95
CA THR A 64 -4.86 8.75 -25.96
C THR A 64 -4.19 7.51 -26.53
N ALA A 65 -4.89 6.37 -26.61
CA ALA A 65 -4.32 5.07 -27.03
C ALA A 65 -2.94 4.79 -26.37
N PRO A 66 -2.87 4.74 -25.03
CA PRO A 66 -1.61 4.76 -24.30
C PRO A 66 -0.82 3.46 -24.50
N ALA A 67 0.51 3.57 -24.60
CA ALA A 67 1.39 2.40 -24.66
C ALA A 67 1.50 1.65 -23.32
N ALA A 68 1.28 2.37 -22.20
CA ALA A 68 1.26 1.84 -20.84
C ALA A 68 0.52 2.83 -19.93
N VAL A 69 0.01 2.34 -18.79
CA VAL A 69 -0.57 3.16 -17.73
C VAL A 69 0.27 3.00 -16.47
N LEU A 70 0.59 4.12 -15.80
CA LEU A 70 1.24 4.14 -14.49
C LEU A 70 0.20 4.44 -13.41
N GLY A 71 0.18 3.68 -12.32
CA GLY A 71 -0.90 3.69 -11.32
C GLY A 71 -1.68 2.38 -11.31
N ILE A 72 -2.88 2.30 -10.74
CA ILE A 72 -3.59 3.31 -9.93
C ILE A 72 -3.12 3.17 -8.47
N THR A 73 -3.24 4.25 -7.69
CA THR A 73 -2.80 4.27 -6.28
C THR A 73 -3.52 3.24 -5.41
N LEU A 74 -4.86 3.22 -5.44
CA LEU A 74 -5.65 2.34 -4.58
C LEU A 74 -5.86 0.97 -5.21
N SER A 75 -5.61 -0.09 -4.43
CA SER A 75 -5.87 -1.47 -4.85
C SER A 75 -7.29 -1.66 -5.34
N SER A 76 -8.30 -1.11 -4.66
CA SER A 76 -9.71 -1.22 -5.06
C SER A 76 -10.00 -0.67 -6.45
N ALA A 77 -9.38 0.45 -6.84
CA ALA A 77 -9.50 0.99 -8.19
C ALA A 77 -8.70 0.18 -9.21
N THR A 78 -7.47 -0.21 -8.87
CA THR A 78 -6.58 -1.01 -9.73
C THR A 78 -7.21 -2.35 -10.10
N THR A 79 -7.85 -3.03 -9.16
CA THR A 79 -8.52 -4.33 -9.35
C THR A 79 -9.57 -4.28 -10.44
N ILE A 80 -10.27 -3.17 -10.52
CA ILE A 80 -11.38 -3.00 -11.45
C ILE A 80 -10.87 -2.51 -12.81
N VAL A 81 -9.80 -1.72 -12.84
CA VAL A 81 -9.23 -1.15 -14.07
C VAL A 81 -8.25 -2.11 -14.78
N ALA A 82 -7.51 -2.92 -14.03
CA ALA A 82 -6.49 -3.82 -14.58
C ALA A 82 -7.05 -4.82 -15.61
N PRO A 83 -8.21 -5.49 -15.39
CA PRO A 83 -8.80 -6.38 -16.40
C PRO A 83 -9.20 -5.65 -17.69
N LEU A 84 -9.68 -4.41 -17.58
CA LEU A 84 -10.05 -3.58 -18.73
C LEU A 84 -8.82 -3.25 -19.58
N LEU A 85 -7.71 -2.85 -18.95
CA LEU A 85 -6.46 -2.58 -19.66
C LEU A 85 -5.84 -3.85 -20.24
N ALA A 86 -5.92 -4.97 -19.51
CA ALA A 86 -5.48 -6.27 -19.99
C ALA A 86 -6.23 -6.70 -21.25
N TYR A 87 -7.55 -6.49 -21.31
CA TYR A 87 -8.35 -6.74 -22.51
C TYR A 87 -7.88 -5.92 -23.74
N GLN A 88 -7.41 -4.70 -23.52
CA GLN A 88 -6.82 -3.84 -24.56
C GLN A 88 -5.33 -4.11 -24.81
N SER A 89 -4.73 -5.11 -24.14
CA SER A 89 -3.29 -5.38 -24.17
C SER A 89 -2.42 -4.20 -23.74
N ILE A 90 -2.92 -3.36 -22.83
CA ILE A 90 -2.21 -2.20 -22.28
C ILE A 90 -1.63 -2.59 -20.91
N PRO A 91 -0.31 -2.55 -20.71
CA PRO A 91 0.31 -2.82 -19.41
C PRO A 91 -0.05 -1.74 -18.38
N LEU A 92 -0.36 -2.16 -17.16
CA LEU A 92 -0.59 -1.31 -15.99
C LEU A 92 0.52 -1.53 -14.97
N VAL A 93 1.27 -0.47 -14.65
CA VAL A 93 2.36 -0.49 -13.66
C VAL A 93 1.92 0.23 -12.39
N GLY A 94 1.56 -0.54 -11.36
CA GLY A 94 1.17 -0.04 -10.04
C GLY A 94 2.36 0.39 -9.19
N HIS A 95 2.23 1.54 -8.51
CA HIS A 95 3.26 2.03 -7.58
C HIS A 95 2.85 1.95 -6.11
N SER A 96 1.57 1.65 -5.81
CA SER A 96 1.03 1.66 -4.44
C SER A 96 -0.07 0.62 -4.20
N ALA A 97 -0.58 -0.05 -5.24
CA ALA A 97 -1.61 -1.05 -5.09
C ALA A 97 -1.00 -2.40 -4.65
N THR A 98 -1.05 -2.69 -3.35
CA THR A 98 -0.35 -3.81 -2.70
C THR A 98 -1.23 -5.05 -2.48
N SER A 99 -2.54 -4.98 -2.74
CA SER A 99 -3.48 -6.09 -2.45
C SER A 99 -3.02 -7.43 -3.04
N VAL A 100 -3.29 -8.50 -2.30
CA VAL A 100 -2.84 -9.86 -2.61
C VAL A 100 -3.45 -10.37 -3.92
N GLU A 101 -4.73 -10.10 -4.15
CA GLU A 101 -5.47 -10.53 -5.35
C GLU A 101 -4.92 -9.94 -6.66
N LEU A 102 -4.27 -8.78 -6.63
CA LEU A 102 -3.62 -8.20 -7.81
C LEU A 102 -2.44 -9.05 -8.32
N SER A 103 -1.99 -10.03 -7.53
CA SER A 103 -0.97 -11.00 -7.94
C SER A 103 -1.53 -12.15 -8.79
N ASP A 104 -2.85 -12.31 -8.89
CA ASP A 104 -3.46 -13.36 -9.72
C ASP A 104 -3.40 -12.99 -11.20
N SER A 105 -2.38 -13.53 -11.88
CA SER A 105 -2.15 -13.32 -13.31
C SER A 105 -3.29 -13.81 -14.22
N GLN A 106 -4.21 -14.66 -13.73
CA GLN A 106 -5.38 -15.06 -14.51
C GLN A 106 -6.35 -13.89 -14.74
N PHE A 107 -6.48 -13.01 -13.75
CA PHE A 107 -7.35 -11.84 -13.81
C PHE A 107 -6.58 -10.54 -14.12
N HIS A 108 -5.31 -10.49 -13.76
CA HIS A 108 -4.46 -9.29 -13.82
C HIS A 108 -3.21 -9.50 -14.70
N SER A 109 -3.37 -10.16 -15.85
CA SER A 109 -2.25 -10.60 -16.72
C SER A 109 -1.32 -9.48 -17.23
N MET A 110 -1.84 -8.26 -17.36
CA MET A 110 -1.07 -7.08 -17.80
C MET A 110 -0.71 -6.13 -16.64
N PHE A 111 -0.92 -6.56 -15.39
CA PHE A 111 -0.57 -5.79 -14.21
C PHE A 111 0.80 -6.20 -13.67
N VAL A 112 1.64 -5.21 -13.42
CA VAL A 112 2.89 -5.35 -12.66
C VAL A 112 2.98 -4.22 -11.65
N ARG A 113 3.80 -4.37 -10.61
CA ARG A 113 3.97 -3.32 -9.60
C ARG A 113 5.41 -3.21 -9.11
N THR A 114 5.76 -2.00 -8.68
CA THR A 114 7.07 -1.67 -8.10
C THR A 114 7.11 -1.80 -6.58
N VAL A 115 6.02 -2.26 -5.97
CA VAL A 115 5.88 -2.53 -4.54
C VAL A 115 5.54 -4.00 -4.32
N PRO A 116 5.95 -4.59 -3.19
CA PRO A 116 5.62 -5.97 -2.85
C PRO A 116 4.11 -6.19 -2.66
N SER A 117 3.72 -7.47 -2.66
CA SER A 117 2.37 -7.85 -2.24
C SER A 117 2.21 -7.76 -0.73
N ASP A 118 1.03 -7.36 -0.29
CA ASP A 118 0.58 -7.48 1.10
C ASP A 118 0.66 -8.91 1.63
N GLY A 119 0.72 -9.95 0.78
CA GLY A 119 0.91 -11.32 1.23
C GLY A 119 2.25 -11.50 1.95
N MET A 120 3.29 -10.77 1.53
CA MET A 120 4.58 -10.78 2.22
C MET A 120 4.50 -10.00 3.54
N THR A 121 3.93 -8.80 3.53
CA THR A 121 3.73 -7.98 4.74
C THR A 121 2.88 -8.71 5.78
N ALA A 122 1.78 -9.32 5.34
CA ALA A 122 0.93 -10.18 6.16
C ALA A 122 1.76 -11.31 6.79
N GLY A 123 2.56 -12.04 5.99
CA GLY A 123 3.44 -13.10 6.47
C GLY A 123 4.52 -12.66 7.48
N VAL A 124 4.97 -11.41 7.43
CA VAL A 124 5.90 -10.86 8.44
C VAL A 124 5.16 -10.47 9.73
N MET A 125 4.01 -9.80 9.62
CA MET A 125 3.17 -9.42 10.77
C MET A 125 2.72 -10.65 11.56
N ALA A 126 2.33 -11.66 10.81
CA ALA A 126 2.12 -13.01 11.21
C ALA A 126 3.25 -13.55 12.13
N GLN A 127 4.47 -13.64 11.61
CA GLN A 127 5.63 -14.12 12.37
C GLN A 127 5.92 -13.27 13.62
N LEU A 128 5.66 -11.96 13.56
CA LEU A 128 5.79 -11.07 14.70
C LEU A 128 4.82 -11.45 15.83
N VAL A 129 3.57 -11.77 15.50
CA VAL A 129 2.57 -12.22 16.48
C VAL A 129 2.99 -13.54 17.13
N GLU A 130 3.52 -14.49 16.34
CA GLU A 130 4.06 -15.74 16.87
C GLU A 130 5.28 -15.54 17.76
N HIS A 131 6.20 -14.66 17.35
CA HIS A 131 7.42 -14.36 18.09
C HIS A 131 7.14 -13.85 19.51
N PHE A 132 6.15 -12.96 19.66
CA PHE A 132 5.71 -12.48 20.97
C PHE A 132 4.80 -13.46 21.74
N GLY A 133 4.47 -14.61 21.15
CA GLY A 133 3.67 -15.65 21.79
C GLY A 133 2.20 -15.29 21.98
N TRP A 134 1.69 -14.29 21.25
CA TRP A 134 0.28 -13.90 21.31
C TRP A 134 -0.61 -15.00 20.71
N ARG A 135 -1.69 -15.34 21.42
CA ARG A 135 -2.64 -16.41 21.04
C ARG A 135 -3.98 -15.89 20.55
N GLU A 136 -4.23 -14.60 20.74
CA GLU A 136 -5.42 -13.90 20.26
C GLU A 136 -4.97 -12.55 19.69
N VAL A 137 -5.60 -12.12 18.60
CA VAL A 137 -5.28 -10.84 17.93
C VAL A 137 -6.55 -10.13 17.45
N GLY A 138 -6.62 -8.83 17.70
CA GLY A 138 -7.63 -7.94 17.12
C GLY A 138 -7.21 -7.50 15.72
N ILE A 139 -8.15 -7.40 14.78
CA ILE A 139 -7.86 -6.89 13.44
C ILE A 139 -8.91 -5.86 13.05
N LEU A 140 -8.50 -4.58 12.99
CA LEU A 140 -9.27 -3.53 12.34
C LEU A 140 -8.89 -3.51 10.87
N TYR A 141 -9.87 -3.51 9.96
CA TYR A 141 -9.59 -3.38 8.54
C TYR A 141 -10.59 -2.49 7.82
N ILE A 142 -10.13 -1.77 6.79
CA ILE A 142 -11.05 -1.18 5.82
C ILE A 142 -11.67 -2.29 4.96
N ALA A 143 -13.00 -2.35 4.94
CA ALA A 143 -13.78 -3.35 4.22
C ALA A 143 -13.90 -3.03 2.73
N ASP A 144 -12.75 -2.81 2.09
CA ASP A 144 -12.59 -2.75 0.64
C ASP A 144 -11.66 -3.88 0.17
N THR A 145 -11.33 -3.87 -1.12
CA THR A 145 -10.49 -4.88 -1.75
C THR A 145 -9.08 -4.98 -1.16
N TYR A 146 -8.54 -3.91 -0.58
CA TYR A 146 -7.24 -3.94 0.09
C TYR A 146 -7.36 -4.58 1.47
N GLY A 147 -8.11 -3.93 2.38
CA GLY A 147 -8.14 -4.35 3.78
C GLY A 147 -8.79 -5.72 3.97
N SER A 148 -9.83 -6.05 3.20
CA SER A 148 -10.50 -7.35 3.31
C SER A 148 -9.60 -8.51 2.90
N HIS A 149 -8.80 -8.35 1.83
CA HIS A 149 -7.89 -9.41 1.40
C HIS A 149 -6.72 -9.58 2.37
N PHE A 150 -6.15 -8.49 2.88
CA PHE A 150 -5.12 -8.53 3.91
C PHE A 150 -5.61 -9.29 5.15
N GLN A 151 -6.75 -8.87 5.69
CA GLN A 151 -7.43 -9.50 6.82
C GLN A 151 -7.68 -11.00 6.57
N ASN A 152 -8.18 -11.38 5.40
CA ASN A 152 -8.48 -12.77 5.08
C ASN A 152 -7.22 -13.64 5.05
N VAL A 153 -6.13 -13.13 4.48
CA VAL A 153 -4.83 -13.82 4.48
C VAL A 153 -4.32 -14.01 5.90
N MET A 154 -4.38 -12.96 6.73
CA MET A 154 -3.98 -13.02 8.14
C MET A 154 -4.83 -14.02 8.93
N SER A 155 -6.15 -13.92 8.87
CA SER A 155 -7.03 -14.85 9.59
C SER A 155 -6.85 -16.29 9.14
N LYS A 156 -6.60 -16.53 7.86
CA LYS A 156 -6.27 -17.88 7.38
C LYS A 156 -4.99 -18.37 8.02
N TRP A 157 -3.93 -17.59 7.95
CA TRP A 157 -2.63 -17.96 8.49
C TRP A 157 -2.69 -18.20 10.01
N PHE A 158 -3.33 -17.30 10.77
CA PHE A 158 -3.55 -17.47 12.20
C PHE A 158 -4.37 -18.72 12.53
N SER A 159 -5.39 -19.05 11.74
CA SER A 159 -6.18 -20.26 11.95
C SER A 159 -5.36 -21.55 11.77
N GLU A 160 -4.38 -21.54 10.87
CA GLU A 160 -3.49 -22.69 10.62
C GLU A 160 -2.52 -22.94 11.79
N VAL A 161 -2.12 -21.88 12.52
CA VAL A 161 -1.23 -21.96 13.68
C VAL A 161 -1.95 -21.89 15.03
N GLY A 162 -3.30 -21.88 15.02
CA GLY A 162 -4.13 -21.90 16.22
C GLY A 162 -4.20 -20.58 17.00
N ILE A 163 -4.02 -19.43 16.32
CA ILE A 163 -4.20 -18.08 16.88
C ILE A 163 -5.64 -17.62 16.57
N LEU A 164 -6.35 -17.13 17.60
CA LEU A 164 -7.72 -16.62 17.45
C LEU A 164 -7.72 -15.19 16.94
N THR A 165 -8.68 -14.85 16.06
CA THR A 165 -8.78 -13.52 15.46
C THR A 165 -10.12 -12.85 15.75
N HIS A 166 -10.07 -11.60 16.22
CA HIS A 166 -11.22 -10.72 16.42
C HIS A 166 -11.22 -9.62 15.35
N ALA A 167 -11.77 -9.94 14.19
CA ALA A 167 -11.70 -9.06 13.03
C ALA A 167 -12.97 -8.22 12.85
N HIS A 168 -12.82 -6.91 12.77
CA HIS A 168 -13.90 -5.97 12.56
C HIS A 168 -13.58 -4.99 11.44
N GLY A 169 -14.48 -4.91 10.47
CA GLY A 169 -14.35 -4.07 9.29
C GLY A 169 -15.15 -2.77 9.39
N PHE A 170 -14.67 -1.71 8.74
CA PHE A 170 -15.41 -0.47 8.52
C PHE A 170 -15.38 -0.09 7.04
N ARG A 171 -16.39 0.62 6.54
CA ARG A 171 -16.45 1.07 5.14
C ARG A 171 -16.15 2.55 5.00
N ARG A 172 -15.58 2.91 3.85
CA ARG A 172 -15.47 4.31 3.42
C ARG A 172 -16.86 4.87 3.15
N GLY A 173 -17.13 6.09 3.62
CA GLY A 173 -18.45 6.71 3.47
C GLY A 173 -18.74 7.81 4.49
N ALA A 174 -19.97 8.30 4.49
CA ALA A 174 -20.40 9.39 5.38
C ALA A 174 -20.32 9.02 6.88
N ASP A 175 -20.42 7.73 7.18
CA ASP A 175 -20.42 7.17 8.54
C ASP A 175 -19.11 6.44 8.88
N GLU A 176 -18.06 6.59 8.06
CA GLU A 176 -16.76 5.91 8.17
C GLU A 176 -16.17 6.01 9.58
N ALA A 177 -16.09 7.23 10.15
CA ALA A 177 -15.55 7.43 11.49
C ALA A 177 -16.38 6.73 12.57
N THR A 178 -17.71 6.69 12.39
CA THR A 178 -18.60 6.00 13.34
C THR A 178 -18.45 4.49 13.26
N GLN A 179 -18.39 3.93 12.06
CA GLN A 179 -18.15 2.51 11.84
C GLN A 179 -16.77 2.10 12.38
N MET A 180 -15.73 2.89 12.12
CA MET A 180 -14.38 2.63 12.61
C MET A 180 -14.32 2.58 14.13
N ARG A 181 -14.89 3.58 14.82
CA ARG A 181 -14.97 3.59 16.28
C ARG A 181 -15.79 2.41 16.83
N GLN A 182 -16.88 2.03 16.19
CA GLN A 182 -17.66 0.86 16.60
C GLN A 182 -16.86 -0.44 16.45
N ALA A 183 -16.13 -0.59 15.34
CA ALA A 183 -15.25 -1.73 15.10
C ALA A 183 -14.13 -1.82 16.15
N LEU A 184 -13.45 -0.70 16.43
CA LEU A 184 -12.45 -0.62 17.48
C LEU A 184 -13.03 -0.89 18.87
N GLY A 185 -14.22 -0.37 19.18
CA GLY A 185 -14.90 -0.64 20.45
C GLY A 185 -15.25 -2.11 20.63
N ALA A 186 -15.65 -2.80 19.54
CA ALA A 186 -15.87 -4.24 19.57
C ALA A 186 -14.57 -5.00 19.86
N ILE A 187 -13.45 -4.63 19.22
CA ILE A 187 -12.14 -5.21 19.50
C ILE A 187 -11.73 -4.94 20.95
N ALA A 188 -11.84 -3.69 21.42
CA ALA A 188 -11.48 -3.30 22.78
C ALA A 188 -12.26 -4.09 23.84
N SER A 189 -13.54 -4.39 23.57
CA SER A 189 -14.38 -5.18 24.49
C SER A 189 -13.92 -6.63 24.68
N THR A 190 -13.09 -7.16 23.78
CA THR A 190 -12.51 -8.51 23.92
C THR A 190 -11.35 -8.55 24.89
N GLY A 191 -10.68 -7.41 25.15
CA GLY A 191 -9.46 -7.33 25.94
C GLY A 191 -8.20 -7.85 25.22
N VAL A 192 -8.29 -8.14 23.92
CA VAL A 192 -7.14 -8.58 23.13
C VAL A 192 -6.10 -7.48 22.98
N ILE A 193 -4.86 -7.73 23.41
CA ILE A 193 -3.82 -6.68 23.48
C ILE A 193 -3.28 -6.31 22.09
N PRO A 194 -2.78 -7.24 21.25
CA PRO A 194 -2.29 -6.86 19.94
C PRO A 194 -3.46 -6.57 18.99
N VAL A 195 -3.43 -5.39 18.38
CA VAL A 195 -4.43 -4.98 17.38
C VAL A 195 -3.72 -4.62 16.09
N ILE A 196 -3.96 -5.41 15.06
CA ILE A 196 -3.49 -5.15 13.69
C ILE A 196 -4.44 -4.15 13.05
N ILE A 197 -3.90 -3.06 12.50
CA ILE A 197 -4.69 -1.97 11.93
C ILE A 197 -4.40 -1.84 10.45
N VAL A 198 -5.30 -2.35 9.61
CA VAL A 198 -5.18 -2.34 8.14
C VAL A 198 -6.07 -1.25 7.55
N ILE A 199 -5.48 -0.08 7.32
CA ILE A 199 -6.20 1.10 6.83
C ILE A 199 -5.45 1.77 5.68
N HIS A 200 -6.11 2.66 4.94
CA HIS A 200 -5.43 3.58 4.05
C HIS A 200 -4.81 4.73 4.83
N THR A 201 -3.75 5.33 4.27
CA THR A 201 -3.09 6.54 4.83
C THR A 201 -4.08 7.66 5.18
N SER A 202 -5.14 7.84 4.38
CA SER A 202 -6.15 8.89 4.59
C SER A 202 -6.99 8.69 5.85
N GLN A 203 -6.98 7.49 6.45
CA GLN A 203 -7.74 7.13 7.64
C GLN A 203 -6.95 7.28 8.94
N GLY A 204 -5.63 7.48 8.87
CA GLY A 204 -4.76 7.48 10.06
C GLY A 204 -5.22 8.44 11.16
N GLN A 205 -5.65 9.65 10.78
CA GLN A 205 -6.15 10.64 11.76
C GLN A 205 -7.40 10.15 12.49
N ALA A 206 -8.43 9.73 11.75
CA ALA A 206 -9.69 9.25 12.33
C ALA A 206 -9.48 7.99 13.18
N MET A 207 -8.52 7.15 12.80
CA MET A 207 -8.12 5.97 13.57
C MET A 207 -7.52 6.38 14.92
N VAL A 208 -6.55 7.29 14.95
CA VAL A 208 -5.94 7.75 16.21
C VAL A 208 -6.97 8.42 17.11
N ASP A 209 -7.83 9.28 16.55
CA ASP A 209 -8.90 9.93 17.31
C ASP A 209 -9.82 8.89 17.97
N SER A 210 -10.18 7.83 17.22
CA SER A 210 -11.01 6.73 17.73
C SER A 210 -10.31 5.91 18.82
N LEU A 211 -9.00 5.65 18.68
CA LEU A 211 -8.22 4.95 19.71
C LEU A 211 -8.19 5.74 21.02
N MET A 212 -7.98 7.04 20.94
CA MET A 212 -7.96 7.93 22.11
C MET A 212 -9.34 8.04 22.78
N GLU A 213 -10.42 8.15 22.00
CA GLU A 213 -11.79 8.18 22.52
C GLU A 213 -12.17 6.89 23.26
N LEU A 214 -11.56 5.77 22.89
CA LEU A 214 -11.80 4.45 23.48
C LEU A 214 -10.81 4.07 24.59
N ASP A 215 -9.91 4.98 24.96
CA ASP A 215 -8.87 4.75 25.99
C ASP A 215 -8.01 3.49 25.73
N MET A 216 -7.75 3.21 24.44
CA MET A 216 -6.92 2.09 24.03
C MET A 216 -5.40 2.33 24.20
N PRO A 217 -4.84 3.54 23.96
CA PRO A 217 -3.42 3.81 24.18
C PRO A 217 -2.92 3.39 25.57
N GLY A 218 -1.75 2.72 25.61
CA GLY A 218 -1.15 2.20 26.84
C GLY A 218 -1.75 0.89 27.36
N ASN A 219 -2.95 0.51 26.91
CA ASN A 219 -3.59 -0.77 27.23
C ASN A 219 -3.44 -1.81 26.11
N PHE A 220 -3.18 -1.36 24.88
CA PHE A 220 -3.09 -2.18 23.68
C PHE A 220 -1.75 -1.95 22.97
N VAL A 221 -1.32 -2.92 22.15
CA VAL A 221 -0.17 -2.80 21.26
C VAL A 221 -0.66 -2.78 19.82
N PHE A 222 -0.37 -1.72 19.08
CA PHE A 222 -0.82 -1.59 17.70
C PHE A 222 0.23 -2.11 16.73
N LEU A 223 -0.20 -2.97 15.81
CA LEU A 223 0.62 -3.49 14.73
C LEU A 223 0.13 -2.84 13.42
N LEU A 224 0.98 -2.00 12.83
CA LEU A 224 0.67 -1.20 11.66
C LEU A 224 1.39 -1.79 10.44
N PRO A 225 0.66 -2.33 9.45
CA PRO A 225 1.24 -2.63 8.14
C PRO A 225 1.78 -1.35 7.50
N GLU A 226 2.63 -1.54 6.48
CA GLU A 226 3.27 -0.45 5.76
C GLU A 226 2.30 0.67 5.35
N GLY A 227 2.74 1.93 5.48
CA GLY A 227 2.01 3.07 4.95
C GLY A 227 0.76 3.43 5.76
N SER A 228 0.63 2.99 7.01
CA SER A 228 -0.53 3.36 7.84
C SER A 228 -0.61 4.86 8.18
N PHE A 229 0.50 5.61 8.06
CA PHE A 229 0.58 7.04 8.32
C PHE A 229 1.48 7.77 7.30
N MET A 230 1.01 8.90 6.76
CA MET A 230 1.80 9.80 5.91
C MET A 230 1.78 11.27 6.37
N ARG A 231 1.18 11.56 7.52
CA ARG A 231 1.08 12.92 8.07
C ARG A 231 1.80 12.99 9.41
N GLU A 232 2.44 14.13 9.68
CA GLU A 232 3.00 14.41 11.01
C GLU A 232 1.90 14.32 12.07
N LEU A 233 2.15 13.46 13.06
CA LEU A 233 1.32 13.30 14.23
C LEU A 233 1.58 14.46 15.19
N THR A 234 0.54 14.92 15.89
CA THR A 234 0.73 15.83 17.02
C THR A 234 1.44 15.11 18.17
N PRO A 235 2.11 15.82 19.10
CA PRO A 235 2.77 15.18 20.23
C PRO A 235 1.85 14.26 21.06
N ALA A 236 0.57 14.62 21.19
CA ALA A 236 -0.42 13.80 21.89
C ALA A 236 -0.72 12.49 21.14
N GLN A 237 -0.78 12.55 19.81
CA GLN A 237 -1.01 11.37 18.97
C GLN A 237 0.22 10.47 18.89
N SER A 238 1.42 11.04 18.80
CA SER A 238 2.66 10.27 18.89
C SER A 238 2.74 9.52 20.21
N LYS A 239 2.38 10.18 21.32
CA LYS A 239 2.29 9.53 22.63
C LYS A 239 1.19 8.46 22.69
N ALA A 240 0.07 8.66 21.99
CA ALA A 240 -1.01 7.67 21.95
C ALA A 240 -0.61 6.38 21.21
N LEU A 241 0.35 6.48 20.27
CA LEU A 241 0.89 5.35 19.52
C LEU A 241 2.22 4.83 20.08
N GLU A 242 2.63 5.30 21.26
CA GLU A 242 3.86 4.88 21.92
C GLU A 242 3.84 3.35 22.12
N GLY A 243 4.90 2.66 21.66
CA GLY A 243 5.01 1.19 21.70
C GLY A 243 4.32 0.44 20.55
N SER A 244 3.78 1.15 19.54
CA SER A 244 3.27 0.51 18.32
C SER A 244 4.41 -0.05 17.46
N LEU A 245 4.16 -1.16 16.77
CA LEU A 245 5.12 -1.77 15.84
C LEU A 245 4.64 -1.50 14.41
N THR A 246 5.53 -1.05 13.54
CA THR A 246 5.22 -0.82 12.13
C THR A 246 6.20 -1.55 11.22
N LEU A 247 5.73 -1.92 10.03
CA LEU A 247 6.60 -2.34 8.94
C LEU A 247 6.82 -1.17 7.98
N GLN A 248 8.02 -1.04 7.43
CA GLN A 248 8.34 -0.05 6.41
C GLN A 248 9.14 -0.70 5.29
N LEU A 249 8.79 -0.38 4.06
CA LEU A 249 9.62 -0.77 2.92
C LEU A 249 10.84 0.14 2.82
N GLU A 250 12.02 -0.46 2.89
CA GLU A 250 13.24 0.20 2.51
C GLU A 250 13.46 0.08 0.99
N TYR A 251 13.66 1.22 0.33
CA TYR A 251 14.13 1.25 -1.05
C TYR A 251 15.66 1.27 -1.02
N SER A 252 16.31 0.19 -1.46
CA SER A 252 17.77 0.12 -1.56
C SER A 252 18.28 1.04 -2.69
N GLY A 253 18.43 2.33 -2.39
CA GLY A 253 18.79 3.38 -3.35
C GLY A 253 19.67 4.47 -2.73
N GLY A 254 20.97 4.22 -2.63
CA GLY A 254 22.04 5.22 -2.82
C GLY A 254 22.05 6.50 -1.97
N SER A 255 21.67 6.44 -0.69
CA SER A 255 21.99 7.51 0.28
C SER A 255 23.24 7.12 1.08
N THR A 256 24.37 7.76 0.79
CA THR A 256 25.62 7.68 1.57
C THR A 256 25.59 8.59 2.81
N THR A 257 24.43 8.90 3.35
CA THR A 257 24.32 9.58 4.64
C THR A 257 24.35 8.51 5.74
N PRO A 258 25.33 8.49 6.65
CA PRO A 258 25.30 7.59 7.80
C PRO A 258 24.17 8.07 8.72
N GLY A 259 23.04 7.38 8.65
CA GLY A 259 21.86 7.66 9.45
C GLY A 259 20.80 6.60 9.17
N HIS A 260 20.80 5.57 10.01
CA HIS A 260 19.73 4.59 10.23
C HIS A 260 19.39 3.70 9.00
N SER A 261 20.14 2.62 8.89
CA SER A 261 19.84 1.41 8.11
C SER A 261 19.47 0.32 9.11
N LEU A 262 18.42 -0.45 8.82
CA LEU A 262 17.79 -1.53 9.58
C LEU A 262 16.47 -1.11 10.25
N SER A 263 15.36 -1.59 9.66
CA SER A 263 14.09 -1.90 10.31
C SER A 263 13.73 -0.99 11.49
N GLU A 264 13.25 0.22 11.22
CA GLU A 264 12.55 0.98 12.25
C GLU A 264 11.18 0.34 12.48
N VAL A 265 11.17 -0.66 13.35
CA VAL A 265 10.05 -0.79 14.29
C VAL A 265 10.12 0.50 15.12
N LEU A 266 9.14 1.40 14.98
CA LEU A 266 9.02 2.59 15.82
C LEU A 266 8.68 2.19 17.26
N VAL A 267 9.61 1.54 17.95
CA VAL A 267 9.56 1.33 19.40
C VAL A 267 10.09 2.60 20.03
N THR A 268 9.17 3.47 20.44
CA THR A 268 9.48 4.56 21.35
C THR A 268 9.93 3.97 22.69
N ASP A 269 11.25 4.08 22.91
CA ASP A 269 12.07 3.77 24.08
C ASP A 269 12.06 2.33 24.63
N GLY A 270 13.17 1.61 24.41
CA GLY A 270 13.70 0.69 25.42
C GLY A 270 14.28 -0.68 25.01
N TRP A 271 14.38 -1.03 23.73
CA TRP A 271 14.92 -2.35 23.32
C TRP A 271 15.99 -2.27 22.23
N THR A 272 17.05 -3.05 22.42
CA THR A 272 18.16 -3.26 21.49
C THR A 272 17.80 -4.26 20.40
N GLU A 273 18.22 -3.98 19.16
CA GLU A 273 18.07 -4.83 17.96
C GLU A 273 18.25 -6.33 18.24
N GLU A 274 17.27 -7.14 17.84
CA GLU A 274 17.44 -8.59 17.73
C GLU A 274 17.19 -9.02 16.27
N ARG A 275 18.25 -9.55 15.63
CA ARG A 275 18.17 -10.11 14.28
C ARG A 275 17.31 -11.36 14.30
N LEU A 276 16.14 -11.32 13.67
CA LEU A 276 15.45 -12.54 13.26
C LEU A 276 16.26 -13.17 12.12
N GLY A 277 17.02 -14.20 12.45
CA GLY A 277 17.90 -14.92 11.53
C GLY A 277 17.14 -15.67 10.45
N GLU A 278 17.76 -15.78 9.28
CA GLU A 278 17.34 -16.62 8.16
C GLU A 278 17.28 -18.10 8.62
N GLY A 279 16.10 -18.71 8.49
CA GLY A 279 15.86 -20.15 8.67
C GLY A 279 15.27 -20.75 7.41
#